data_AF-A0A7V8XIW1-F1
#
_entry.id   AF-A0A7V8XIW1-F1
#
_cell.length_a   1.000
_cell.length_b   1.000
_cell.length_c   1.000
_cell.angle_alpha   90.00
_cell.angle_beta   90.00
_cell.angle_gamma   90.00
#
_symmetry.space_group_name_H-M   'P 1'
#
loop_
_entity.id
_entity.type
_entity.pdbx_description
1 polymer ?
#
loop_
_entity_poly.entity_id
_entity_poly.type
_entity_poly.pdbx_seq_one_letter_code
_entity_poly.pdbx_strand_id
1 'polypeptide(L)'
;MIESRADRFDESGGAEKEIAAIRVAPPLGDLVPDSHQVGEETVLSTILQGTGAAKIRFWFIAWRQANVAASVVVSGFDSKFNFTDAVTLARKQERRIAGLIG
;
A
#
# COMPACT_ATOMS: atom_id res chain seq x y z
N MET A 1 -2.57 11.80 -7.25
CA MET A 1 -2.08 12.14 -5.90
C MET A 1 -1.34 10.93 -5.35
N ILE A 2 -0.26 11.13 -4.61
CA ILE A 2 0.46 10.05 -3.92
C ILE A 2 0.57 10.44 -2.44
N GLU A 3 0.17 9.53 -1.57
CA GLU A 3 0.43 9.58 -0.14
C GLU A 3 1.31 8.38 0.23
N SER A 4 2.33 8.59 1.06
CA SER A 4 3.22 7.54 1.51
C SER A 4 3.48 7.71 3.00
N ARG A 5 3.17 6.67 3.76
CA ARG A 5 3.31 6.63 5.22
C ARG A 5 4.21 5.46 5.63
N ALA A 6 4.93 5.64 6.72
CA ALA A 6 5.71 4.58 7.35
C ALA A 6 5.76 4.84 8.85
N ASP A 7 5.38 3.84 9.62
CA ASP A 7 5.42 3.85 11.08
C ASP A 7 6.41 2.81 11.56
N ARG A 8 7.44 3.27 12.25
CA ARG A 8 8.44 2.41 12.89
C ARG A 8 8.02 2.13 14.32
N PHE A 9 8.02 0.86 14.68
CA PHE A 9 7.73 0.37 16.01
C PHE A 9 9.03 -0.04 16.72
N ASP A 10 8.99 -0.15 18.05
CA ASP A 10 10.14 -0.63 18.81
C ASP A 10 10.45 -2.11 18.49
N GLU A 11 9.41 -2.90 18.21
CA GLU A 11 9.48 -4.35 17.95
C GLU A 11 8.62 -4.74 16.73
N SER A 12 8.90 -5.91 16.13
CA SER A 12 8.17 -6.40 14.94
C SER A 12 6.67 -6.58 15.18
N GLY A 13 6.28 -6.99 16.39
CA GLY A 13 4.89 -7.27 16.75
C GLY A 13 3.96 -6.05 16.66
N GLY A 14 4.48 -4.82 16.72
CA GLY A 14 3.70 -3.61 16.47
C GLY A 14 3.28 -3.50 15.00
N ALA A 15 4.24 -3.69 14.09
CA ALA A 15 4.01 -3.63 12.65
C ALA A 15 3.13 -4.79 12.14
N GLU A 16 3.28 -5.99 12.74
CA GLU A 16 2.41 -7.15 12.47
C GLU A 16 0.95 -6.86 12.79
N LYS A 17 0.68 -6.26 13.97
CA LYS A 17 -0.69 -5.88 14.38
C LYS A 17 -1.30 -4.84 13.46
N GLU A 18 -0.50 -3.88 12.99
CA GLU A 18 -0.95 -2.84 12.06
C GLU A 18 -1.39 -3.46 10.72
N ILE A 19 -0.57 -4.33 10.13
CA ILE A 19 -0.92 -5.01 8.87
C ILE A 19 -2.12 -5.95 9.05
N ALA A 20 -2.23 -6.66 10.18
CA ALA A 20 -3.39 -7.47 10.49
C ALA A 20 -4.68 -6.63 10.59
N ALA A 21 -4.63 -5.47 11.25
CA ALA A 21 -5.75 -4.55 11.36
C ALA A 21 -6.20 -4.02 9.99
N ILE A 22 -5.23 -3.59 9.17
CA ILE A 22 -5.48 -3.14 7.79
C ILE A 22 -6.11 -4.24 6.94
N ARG A 23 -5.70 -5.51 7.11
CA ARG A 23 -6.28 -6.64 6.36
C ARG A 23 -7.75 -6.87 6.70
N VAL A 24 -8.13 -6.69 7.98
CA VAL A 24 -9.50 -6.87 8.45
C VAL A 24 -10.39 -5.69 8.06
N ALA A 25 -9.86 -4.47 8.14
CA ALA A 25 -10.57 -3.24 7.84
C ALA A 25 -9.73 -2.37 6.90
N PRO A 26 -9.66 -2.70 5.59
CA PRO A 26 -8.89 -1.90 4.66
C PRO A 26 -9.45 -0.47 4.63
N PRO A 27 -8.60 0.56 4.67
CA PRO A 27 -9.07 1.95 4.73
C PRO A 27 -9.74 2.40 3.43
N LEU A 28 -9.66 1.58 2.38
CA LEU A 28 -10.15 1.91 1.06
C LEU A 28 -10.54 0.65 0.29
N GLY A 29 -11.79 0.58 -0.15
CA GLY A 29 -12.25 -0.37 -1.17
C GLY A 29 -12.12 -1.85 -0.80
N ASP A 30 -12.18 -2.69 -1.83
CA ASP A 30 -12.14 -4.13 -1.68
C ASP A 30 -10.70 -4.65 -1.72
N LEU A 31 -10.45 -5.72 -0.98
CA LEU A 31 -9.18 -6.44 -1.04
C LEU A 31 -8.96 -7.03 -2.43
N VAL A 32 -7.71 -6.97 -2.89
CA VAL A 32 -7.29 -7.56 -4.16
C VAL A 32 -6.39 -8.77 -3.86
N PRO A 33 -6.55 -9.90 -4.56
CA PRO A 33 -5.65 -11.04 -4.40
C PRO A 33 -4.19 -10.64 -4.61
N ASP A 34 -3.35 -11.04 -3.66
CA ASP A 34 -1.92 -10.70 -3.69
C ASP A 34 -1.18 -11.56 -4.73
N SER A 35 -0.52 -10.88 -5.65
CA SER A 35 0.43 -11.49 -6.60
C SER A 35 1.76 -10.72 -6.64
N HIS A 36 1.88 -9.65 -5.85
CA HIS A 36 2.96 -8.67 -5.93
C HIS A 36 3.42 -8.32 -4.52
N GLN A 37 4.13 -9.27 -3.91
CA GLN A 37 4.69 -9.08 -2.57
C GLN A 37 5.61 -7.85 -2.55
N VAL A 38 5.35 -6.97 -1.58
CA VAL A 38 6.16 -5.83 -1.17
C VAL A 38 6.50 -6.04 0.29
N GLY A 39 7.79 -6.07 0.65
CA GLY A 39 8.22 -6.44 2.00
C GLY A 39 7.91 -7.90 2.36
N GLU A 40 7.71 -8.17 3.65
CA GLU A 40 7.50 -9.51 4.19
C GLU A 40 6.03 -9.92 4.14
N GLU A 41 5.13 -8.96 4.35
CA GLU A 41 3.67 -9.13 4.28
C GLU A 41 3.07 -7.98 3.50
N THR A 42 2.03 -8.23 2.71
CA THR A 42 1.36 -7.19 1.91
C THR A 42 -0.16 -7.28 2.02
N VAL A 43 -0.82 -6.12 2.01
CA VAL A 43 -2.26 -5.95 1.85
C VAL A 43 -2.49 -4.97 0.71
N LEU A 44 -3.36 -5.38 -0.22
CA LEU A 44 -3.73 -4.60 -1.39
C LEU A 44 -5.24 -4.36 -1.37
N SER A 45 -5.66 -3.13 -1.59
CA SER A 45 -7.07 -2.82 -1.80
C SER A 45 -7.25 -1.70 -2.82
N THR A 46 -8.42 -1.64 -3.44
CA THR A 46 -8.73 -0.65 -4.47
C THR A 46 -10.19 -0.24 -4.48
N ILE A 47 -10.43 1.02 -4.84
CA ILE A 47 -11.76 1.53 -5.16
C ILE A 47 -11.71 2.37 -6.44
N LEU A 48 -12.79 2.32 -7.21
CA LEU A 48 -13.03 3.19 -8.34
C LEU A 48 -14.14 4.18 -7.98
N GLN A 49 -13.86 5.47 -8.06
CA GLN A 49 -14.83 6.53 -7.77
C GLN A 49 -15.10 7.37 -9.02
N GLY A 50 -16.32 7.91 -9.13
CA GLY A 50 -16.75 8.73 -10.27
C GLY A 50 -17.32 7.91 -11.44
N THR A 51 -17.67 8.62 -12.52
CA THR A 51 -18.35 8.05 -13.69
C THR A 51 -17.71 8.54 -15.00
N GLY A 52 -17.91 7.79 -16.08
CA GLY A 52 -17.41 8.14 -17.41
C GLY A 52 -15.90 8.42 -17.44
N ALA A 53 -15.51 9.53 -18.08
CA ALA A 53 -14.12 9.96 -18.20
C ALA A 53 -13.52 10.51 -16.89
N ALA A 54 -14.35 10.79 -15.88
CA ALA A 54 -13.93 11.32 -14.58
C ALA A 54 -13.69 10.23 -13.53
N LYS A 55 -13.57 8.96 -13.95
CA LYS A 55 -13.26 7.85 -13.05
C LYS A 55 -11.85 7.98 -12.49
N ILE A 56 -11.75 7.98 -11.16
CA ILE A 56 -10.50 7.99 -10.41
C ILE A 56 -10.34 6.64 -9.73
N ARG A 57 -9.24 5.95 -10.01
CA ARG A 57 -8.88 4.73 -9.30
C ARG A 57 -7.93 5.07 -8.17
N PHE A 58 -8.21 4.46 -7.01
CA PHE A 58 -7.35 4.50 -5.84
C PHE A 58 -6.77 3.11 -5.61
N TRP A 59 -5.47 3.06 -5.39
CA TRP A 59 -4.75 1.86 -4.97
C TRP A 59 -4.17 2.13 -3.59
N PHE A 60 -4.49 1.27 -2.64
CA PHE A 60 -3.90 1.23 -1.32
C PHE A 60 -3.02 -0.01 -1.23
N ILE A 61 -1.75 0.18 -0.92
CA ILE A 61 -0.75 -0.88 -0.77
C ILE A 61 -0.10 -0.70 0.58
N ALA A 62 -0.37 -1.60 1.52
CA ALA A 62 0.31 -1.64 2.81
C ALA A 62 1.22 -2.85 2.89
N TRP A 63 2.35 -2.70 3.57
CA TRP A 63 3.28 -3.80 3.80
C TRP A 63 4.01 -3.70 5.12
N ARG A 64 4.49 -4.85 5.59
CA ARG A 64 5.43 -4.95 6.70
C ARG A 64 6.85 -5.15 6.20
N GLN A 65 7.80 -4.48 6.83
CA GLN A 65 9.22 -4.75 6.71
C GLN A 65 9.85 -4.70 8.11
N ALA A 66 10.31 -5.83 8.62
CA ALA A 66 10.76 -5.97 10.00
C ALA A 66 9.77 -5.35 11.02
N ASN A 67 10.19 -4.30 11.73
CA ASN A 67 9.41 -3.51 12.69
C ASN A 67 8.78 -2.23 12.11
N VAL A 68 8.63 -2.16 10.78
CA VAL A 68 7.99 -1.02 10.11
C VAL A 68 6.73 -1.50 9.40
N ALA A 69 5.62 -0.81 9.63
CA ALA A 69 4.44 -0.89 8.79
C ALA A 69 4.42 0.33 7.87
N ALA A 70 4.21 0.12 6.58
CA ALA A 70 4.22 1.20 5.61
C ALA A 70 3.04 1.06 4.66
N SER A 71 2.62 2.18 4.10
CA SER A 71 1.59 2.20 3.09
C SER A 71 1.84 3.27 2.03
N VAL A 72 1.30 3.01 0.85
CA VAL A 72 1.17 3.98 -0.22
C VAL A 72 -0.28 4.00 -0.68
N VAL A 73 -0.83 5.19 -0.76
CA VAL A 73 -2.10 5.46 -1.44
C VAL A 73 -1.80 6.23 -2.71
N VAL A 74 -2.19 5.67 -3.85
CA VAL A 74 -2.07 6.37 -5.13
C VAL A 74 -3.43 6.50 -5.77
N SER A 75 -3.72 7.71 -6.26
CA SER A 75 -4.93 7.96 -7.03
C SER A 75 -4.63 8.70 -8.34
N GLY A 76 -5.37 8.34 -9.37
CA GLY A 76 -5.28 8.95 -10.69
C GLY A 76 -6.46 8.56 -11.57
N PHE A 77 -6.56 9.19 -12.73
CA PHE A 77 -7.56 8.82 -13.72
C PHE A 77 -7.36 7.36 -14.14
N ASP A 78 -8.44 6.58 -14.12
CA ASP A 78 -8.43 5.13 -14.36
C ASP A 78 -7.79 4.75 -15.71
N SER A 79 -7.94 5.61 -16.71
CA SER A 79 -7.37 5.40 -18.06
C SER A 79 -5.88 5.73 -18.19
N LYS A 80 -5.26 6.31 -17.15
CA LYS A 80 -3.87 6.82 -17.18
C LYS A 80 -2.98 6.26 -16.08
N PHE A 81 -3.57 5.62 -15.06
CA PHE A 81 -2.84 5.12 -13.90
C PHE A 81 -3.29 3.69 -13.57
N ASN A 82 -2.36 2.74 -13.67
CA ASN A 82 -2.68 1.33 -13.49
C ASN A 82 -2.04 0.76 -12.20
N PHE A 83 -2.36 -0.51 -11.92
CA PHE A 83 -1.85 -1.22 -10.74
C PHE A 83 -0.32 -1.32 -10.70
N THR A 84 0.33 -1.56 -11.84
CA THR A 84 1.79 -1.69 -11.94
C THR A 84 2.50 -0.39 -11.53
N ASP A 85 1.93 0.76 -11.87
CA ASP A 85 2.46 2.06 -11.44
C ASP A 85 2.40 2.21 -9.91
N ALA A 86 1.28 1.80 -9.29
CA ALA A 86 1.12 1.82 -7.83
C ALA A 86 2.12 0.89 -7.14
N VAL A 87 2.28 -0.35 -7.62
CA VAL A 87 3.27 -1.31 -7.09
C VAL A 87 4.71 -0.77 -7.25
N THR A 88 5.01 -0.11 -8.37
CA THR A 88 6.32 0.50 -8.61
C THR A 88 6.64 1.58 -7.57
N LEU A 89 5.65 2.41 -7.23
CA LEU A 89 5.78 3.42 -6.18
C LEU A 89 5.96 2.79 -4.79
N ALA A 90 5.18 1.75 -4.47
CA ALA A 90 5.33 1.02 -3.20
C ALA A 90 6.72 0.39 -3.07
N ARG A 91 7.22 -0.29 -4.11
CA ARG A 91 8.60 -0.85 -4.14
C ARG A 91 9.68 0.21 -4.01
N LYS A 92 9.47 1.40 -4.58
CA LYS A 92 10.43 2.51 -4.40
C LYS A 92 10.52 2.94 -2.94
N GLN A 93 9.39 2.95 -2.23
CA GLN A 93 9.36 3.28 -0.81
C GLN A 93 9.90 2.15 0.06
N GLU A 94 9.56 0.90 -0.24
CA GLU A 94 10.08 -0.28 0.44
C GLU A 94 11.62 -0.31 0.44
N ARG A 95 12.27 -0.11 -0.71
CA ARG A 95 13.75 -0.02 -0.78
C ARG A 95 14.33 1.10 0.08
N ARG A 96 13.64 2.24 0.18
CA ARG A 96 14.08 3.36 1.03
C ARG A 96 14.02 2.99 2.50
N ILE A 97 12.93 2.33 2.90
CA ILE A 97 12.76 1.85 4.28
C ILE A 97 13.83 0.79 4.57
N ALA A 98 14.01 -0.20 3.70
CA ALA A 98 15.01 -1.26 3.85
C ALA A 98 16.43 -0.70 4.07
N GLY A 99 16.81 0.37 3.37
CA GLY A 99 18.09 1.05 3.57
C GLY A 99 18.25 1.81 4.89
N LEU A 100 17.18 2.00 5.67
CA LEU A 100 17.17 2.72 6.96
C LEU A 100 17.10 1.78 8.18
N ILE A 101 16.81 0.50 7.95
CA ILE A 101 16.73 -0.55 8.98
C ILE A 101 17.86 -1.57 8.87
N GLY A 102 18.74 -1.42 7.87
CA GLY A 102 20.00 -2.15 7.75
C GLY A 102 21.16 -1.52 8.50
#